data_AF-A0A7S4P9L2-F1
#
_entry.id   AF-A0A7S4P9L2-F1
#
_cell.length_a   1.000
_cell.length_b   1.000
_cell.length_c   1.000
_cell.angle_alpha   90.00
_cell.angle_beta   90.00
_cell.angle_gamma   90.00
#
_symmetry.space_group_name_H-M   'P 1'
#
loop_
_entity.id
_entity.type
_entity.pdbx_description
1 polymer ?
#
loop_
_entity_poly.entity_id
_entity_poly.type
_entity_poly.pdbx_seq_one_letter_code
_entity_poly.pdbx_strand_id
1 'polypeptide(L)'
;EDSIVPAAMYEPLVKAFGDAKNQVSLFKDIVLKLPRDNRATLLLMIDFIILVATNQGNQMDMSGMVTALSSCLLRPPRHLQERISAASNVFAIIMFFATNRGTFFAPEVSSLTQFLPPDDPALHQPYSNDKAEQPQQTQQTLQTLQTQQTQQPQQPQQSQPK
;
A
#
# COMPACT_ATOMS: atom_id res chain seq x y z
N GLU A 1 -6.60 0.83 18.81
CA GLU A 1 -6.75 1.29 17.42
C GLU A 1 -7.01 0.08 16.55
N ASP A 2 -8.09 0.09 15.78
CA ASP A 2 -8.45 -1.02 14.91
C ASP A 2 -7.54 -1.00 13.67
N SER A 3 -6.73 -2.05 13.53
CA SER A 3 -5.85 -2.29 12.38
C SER A 3 -6.51 -3.29 11.43
N ILE A 4 -6.21 -3.19 10.12
CA ILE A 4 -6.68 -4.15 9.10
C ILE A 4 -6.34 -5.58 9.54
N VAL A 5 -5.17 -5.79 10.14
CA VAL A 5 -4.85 -7.02 10.83
C VAL A 5 -4.96 -6.80 12.35
N PRO A 6 -5.86 -7.52 13.05
CA PRO A 6 -5.97 -7.43 14.51
C PRO A 6 -4.67 -7.81 15.20
N ALA A 7 -4.38 -7.16 16.35
CA ALA A 7 -3.16 -7.40 17.14
C ALA A 7 -2.89 -8.89 17.42
N ALA A 8 -3.95 -9.67 17.67
CA ALA A 8 -3.87 -11.11 17.95
C ALA A 8 -3.32 -11.96 16.79
N MET A 9 -3.34 -11.44 15.56
CA MET A 9 -2.91 -12.18 14.37
C MET A 9 -1.42 -11.99 14.04
N TYR A 10 -0.72 -11.04 14.68
CA TYR A 10 0.69 -10.78 14.39
C TYR A 10 1.62 -11.91 14.84
N GLU A 11 1.42 -12.50 16.01
CA GLU A 11 2.24 -13.64 16.47
C GLU A 11 2.06 -14.87 15.53
N PRO A 12 0.84 -15.26 15.13
CA PRO A 12 0.63 -16.23 14.06
C PRO A 12 1.34 -15.88 12.74
N LEU A 13 1.27 -14.63 12.29
CA LEU A 13 1.93 -14.19 11.05
C LEU A 13 3.45 -14.35 11.11
N VAL A 14 4.07 -13.96 12.23
CA VAL A 14 5.51 -14.12 12.44
C VAL A 14 5.90 -15.59 12.42
N LYS A 15 5.15 -16.42 13.14
CA LYS A 15 5.41 -17.86 13.19
C LYS A 15 5.26 -18.50 11.82
N ALA A 16 4.23 -18.13 11.06
CA ALA A 16 4.00 -18.61 9.72
C ALA A 16 5.13 -18.20 8.77
N PHE A 17 5.64 -16.98 8.91
CA PHE A 17 6.74 -16.50 8.08
C PHE A 17 8.05 -17.28 8.32
N GLY A 18 8.28 -17.72 9.56
CA GLY A 18 9.43 -18.56 9.94
C GLY A 18 9.34 -20.04 9.55
N ASP A 19 8.18 -20.54 9.12
CA ASP A 19 7.99 -21.95 8.73
C ASP A 19 7.85 -22.09 7.20
N ALA A 20 8.99 -22.12 6.50
CA ALA A 20 9.03 -22.20 5.03
C ALA A 20 8.28 -23.41 4.44
N LYS A 21 8.14 -24.52 5.20
CA LYS A 21 7.47 -25.73 4.70
C LYS A 21 5.95 -25.58 4.68
N ASN A 22 5.40 -24.89 5.67
CA ASN A 22 3.95 -24.74 5.84
C ASN A 22 3.46 -23.30 5.63
N GLN A 23 4.33 -22.38 5.19
CA GLN A 23 4.08 -20.95 5.12
C GLN A 23 2.75 -20.62 4.43
N VAL A 24 2.51 -21.12 3.21
CA VAL A 24 1.28 -20.85 2.46
C VAL A 24 0.03 -21.34 3.22
N SER A 25 0.06 -22.55 3.78
CA SER A 25 -1.08 -23.09 4.53
C SER A 25 -1.37 -22.26 5.77
N LEU A 26 -0.34 -21.88 6.52
CA LEU A 26 -0.48 -21.10 7.75
C LEU A 26 -1.00 -19.68 7.45
N PHE A 27 -0.52 -19.04 6.38
CA PHE A 27 -1.03 -17.74 5.95
C PHE A 27 -2.50 -17.80 5.52
N LYS A 28 -2.88 -18.86 4.80
CA LYS A 28 -4.29 -19.09 4.41
C LYS A 28 -5.19 -19.20 5.64
N ASP A 29 -4.78 -19.99 6.64
CA ASP A 29 -5.54 -20.14 7.89
C ASP A 29 -5.66 -18.84 8.66
N ILE A 30 -4.61 -18.01 8.66
CA ILE A 30 -4.64 -16.68 9.28
C ILE A 30 -5.64 -15.77 8.57
N VAL A 31 -5.61 -15.71 7.24
CA VAL A 31 -6.54 -14.89 6.44
C VAL A 31 -7.98 -15.31 6.71
N LEU A 32 -8.28 -16.61 6.78
CA LEU A 32 -9.62 -17.12 7.08
C LEU A 32 -10.10 -16.76 8.49
N LYS A 33 -9.19 -16.55 9.44
CA LYS A 33 -9.52 -16.13 10.82
C LYS A 33 -9.70 -14.62 10.97
N LEU A 34 -9.32 -13.83 9.97
CA LEU A 34 -9.59 -12.39 10.01
C LEU A 34 -11.11 -12.14 9.98
N PRO A 35 -11.60 -11.10 10.69
CA PRO A 35 -12.97 -10.63 10.50
C PRO A 35 -13.24 -10.39 9.02
N ARG A 36 -14.48 -10.63 8.58
CA ARG A 36 -14.86 -10.56 7.16
C ARG A 36 -14.50 -9.20 6.55
N ASP A 37 -14.79 -8.11 7.26
CA ASP A 37 -14.53 -6.76 6.78
C ASP A 37 -13.03 -6.49 6.68
N ASN A 38 -12.26 -6.84 7.71
CA ASN A 38 -10.80 -6.78 7.70
C ASN A 38 -10.18 -7.54 6.53
N ARG A 39 -10.68 -8.75 6.24
CA ARG A 39 -10.23 -9.57 5.12
C ARG A 39 -10.56 -8.93 3.77
N ALA A 40 -11.77 -8.39 3.63
CA ALA A 40 -12.18 -7.68 2.42
C ALA A 40 -11.37 -6.40 2.20
N THR A 41 -11.12 -5.62 3.26
CA THR A 41 -10.24 -4.44 3.20
C THR A 41 -8.82 -4.82 2.82
N LEU A 42 -8.27 -5.90 3.41
CA LEU A 42 -6.94 -6.40 3.05
C LEU A 42 -6.87 -6.78 1.57
N LEU A 43 -7.85 -7.52 1.07
CA LEU A 43 -7.95 -7.86 -0.35
C LEU A 43 -7.99 -6.62 -1.24
N LEU A 44 -8.86 -5.66 -0.92
CA LEU A 44 -8.98 -4.42 -1.69
C LEU A 44 -7.64 -3.65 -1.77
N MET A 45 -6.89 -3.60 -0.67
CA MET A 45 -5.58 -2.96 -0.65
C MET A 45 -4.53 -3.72 -1.46
N ILE A 46 -4.56 -5.06 -1.43
CA ILE A 46 -3.70 -5.90 -2.28
C ILE A 46 -4.05 -5.72 -3.76
N ASP A 47 -5.33 -5.65 -4.11
CA ASP A 47 -5.80 -5.40 -5.47
C ASP A 47 -5.33 -4.05 -5.99
N PHE A 48 -5.44 -3.02 -5.16
CA PHE A 48 -4.95 -1.68 -5.47
C PHE A 48 -3.45 -1.68 -5.75
N ILE A 49 -2.66 -2.34 -4.89
CA ILE A 49 -1.20 -2.48 -5.07
C ILE A 49 -0.90 -3.13 -6.42
N ILE A 50 -1.57 -4.24 -6.75
CA ILE A 50 -1.35 -4.98 -8.00
C ILE A 50 -1.76 -4.14 -9.22
N LEU A 51 -2.92 -3.49 -9.18
CA LEU A 51 -3.43 -2.66 -10.26
C LEU A 51 -2.47 -1.51 -10.59
N VAL A 52 -2.00 -0.81 -9.56
CA VAL A 52 -1.12 0.34 -9.72
C VAL A 52 0.29 -0.09 -10.16
N ALA A 53 0.77 -1.23 -9.67
CA ALA A 53 2.08 -1.78 -10.05
C ALA A 53 2.13 -2.36 -11.48
N THR A 54 0.97 -2.75 -12.03
CA THR A 54 0.87 -3.31 -13.39
C THR A 54 0.46 -2.27 -14.43
N ASN A 55 0.09 -1.05 -14.01
CA ASN A 55 -0.23 0.04 -14.91
C ASN A 55 1.03 0.61 -15.56
N GLN A 56 1.15 0.45 -16.89
CA GLN A 56 2.32 0.88 -17.66
C GLN A 56 2.56 2.40 -17.66
N GLY A 57 1.56 3.21 -17.29
CA GLY A 57 1.72 4.66 -17.13
C GLY A 57 2.33 5.07 -15.78
N ASN A 58 2.43 4.14 -14.83
CA ASN A 58 2.97 4.40 -13.52
C ASN A 58 4.44 3.93 -13.43
N GLN A 59 5.28 4.72 -12.76
CA GLN A 59 6.70 4.40 -12.57
C GLN A 59 6.96 3.55 -11.31
N MET A 60 5.91 3.20 -10.56
CA MET A 60 6.03 2.44 -9.33
C MET A 60 5.71 0.97 -9.57
N ASP A 61 6.72 0.12 -9.41
CA ASP A 61 6.58 -1.32 -9.47
C ASP A 61 5.96 -1.89 -8.17
N MET A 62 5.73 -3.21 -8.15
CA MET A 62 5.14 -3.90 -7.00
C MET A 62 5.94 -3.64 -5.71
N SER A 63 7.26 -3.67 -5.82
CA SER A 63 8.16 -3.44 -4.69
C SER A 63 8.03 -2.02 -4.15
N GLY A 64 7.99 -1.01 -5.02
CA GLY A 64 7.77 0.38 -4.66
C GLY A 64 6.42 0.59 -3.96
N MET A 65 5.35 0.01 -4.51
CA MET A 65 4.01 0.10 -3.92
C MET A 65 3.95 -0.55 -2.53
N VAL A 66 4.51 -1.75 -2.37
CA VAL A 66 4.55 -2.45 -1.09
C VAL A 66 5.43 -1.69 -0.08
N THR A 67 6.57 -1.16 -0.51
CA THR A 67 7.44 -0.34 0.34
C THR A 67 6.69 0.87 0.88
N ALA A 68 5.97 1.59 0.01
CA ALA A 68 5.23 2.79 0.38
C ALA A 68 4.06 2.52 1.33
N LEU A 69 3.39 1.36 1.21
CA LEU A 69 2.13 1.09 1.91
C LEU A 69 2.22 0.09 3.07
N SER A 70 3.30 -0.70 3.14
CA SER A 70 3.41 -1.82 4.09
C SER A 70 3.24 -1.40 5.56
N SER A 71 3.81 -0.26 5.96
CA SER A 71 3.70 0.29 7.32
C SER A 71 2.29 0.78 7.68
N CYS A 72 1.51 1.21 6.68
CA CYS A 72 0.11 1.62 6.86
C CYS A 72 -0.82 0.42 6.98
N LEU A 73 -0.53 -0.65 6.23
CA LEU A 73 -1.35 -1.87 6.18
C LEU A 73 -1.15 -2.78 7.39
N LEU A 74 0.09 -2.89 7.86
CA LEU A 74 0.44 -3.68 9.02
C LEU A 74 1.15 -2.79 10.04
N ARG A 75 0.45 -2.52 11.14
CA ARG A 75 0.97 -1.81 12.32
C ARG A 75 1.17 -2.81 13.47
N PRO A 76 2.28 -3.57 13.48
CA PRO A 76 2.55 -4.51 14.56
C PRO A 76 2.61 -3.78 15.92
N PRO A 77 2.06 -4.37 17.00
CA PRO A 77 2.18 -3.82 18.35
C PRO A 77 3.64 -3.62 18.74
N ARG A 78 3.95 -2.60 19.56
CA ARG A 78 5.33 -2.21 19.92
C ARG A 78 6.20 -3.35 20.46
N HIS A 79 5.64 -4.29 21.22
CA HIS A 79 6.37 -5.45 21.74
C HIS A 79 6.67 -6.52 20.67
N LEU A 80 5.91 -6.53 19.57
CA LEU A 80 6.20 -7.34 18.39
C LEU A 80 6.96 -6.57 17.32
N GLN A 81 7.03 -5.23 17.43
CA GLN A 81 7.88 -4.44 16.54
C GLN A 81 9.28 -5.01 16.59
N GLU A 82 9.97 -5.22 17.69
CA GLU A 82 11.35 -5.74 17.64
C GLU A 82 11.50 -7.07 16.85
N ARG A 83 10.51 -7.97 16.91
CA ARG A 83 10.48 -9.24 16.14
C ARG A 83 10.02 -9.07 14.68
N ILE A 84 9.28 -8.02 14.38
CA ILE A 84 8.71 -7.65 13.08
C ILE A 84 9.42 -6.41 12.48
N SER A 85 10.40 -5.82 13.17
CA SER A 85 10.91 -4.44 12.99
C SER A 85 11.93 -4.33 11.91
N ALA A 86 12.39 -5.46 11.39
CA ALA A 86 12.93 -5.43 10.06
C ALA A 86 11.73 -5.01 9.17
N ALA A 87 11.69 -3.76 8.71
CA ALA A 87 10.70 -3.30 7.73
C ALA A 87 10.55 -4.30 6.56
N SER A 88 11.59 -5.11 6.32
CA SER A 88 11.60 -6.29 5.46
C SER A 88 10.53 -7.34 5.76
N ASN A 89 10.13 -7.58 7.01
CA ASN A 89 9.16 -8.63 7.36
C ASN A 89 7.73 -8.19 7.07
N VAL A 90 7.37 -6.94 7.39
CA VAL A 90 6.06 -6.35 7.04
C VAL A 90 5.94 -6.21 5.53
N PHE A 91 6.99 -5.70 4.89
CA PHE A 91 7.12 -5.68 3.44
C PHE A 91 6.95 -7.08 2.84
N ALA A 92 7.70 -8.08 3.33
CA ALA A 92 7.66 -9.43 2.78
C ALA A 92 6.30 -10.10 2.99
N ILE A 93 5.63 -9.85 4.10
CA ILE A 93 4.26 -10.34 4.34
C ILE A 93 3.30 -9.77 3.29
N ILE A 94 3.31 -8.45 3.07
CA ILE A 94 2.43 -7.82 2.08
C ILE A 94 2.79 -8.26 0.66
N MET A 95 4.08 -8.34 0.34
CA MET A 95 4.54 -8.87 -0.95
C MET A 95 4.08 -10.32 -1.14
N PHE A 96 4.15 -11.15 -0.11
CA PHE A 96 3.71 -12.53 -0.15
C PHE A 96 2.20 -12.65 -0.39
N PHE A 97 1.39 -11.78 0.23
CA PHE A 97 -0.04 -11.68 -0.06
C PHE A 97 -0.31 -11.27 -1.51
N ALA A 98 0.43 -10.28 -2.04
CA ALA A 98 0.26 -9.81 -3.42
C ALA A 98 0.64 -10.90 -4.45
N THR A 99 1.78 -11.57 -4.27
CA THR A 99 2.24 -12.64 -5.16
C THR A 99 1.33 -13.87 -5.14
N ASN A 100 0.69 -14.16 -4.00
CA ASN A 100 -0.17 -15.33 -3.81
C ASN A 100 -1.64 -14.96 -3.64
N ARG A 101 -2.07 -13.81 -4.18
CA ARG A 101 -3.42 -13.26 -4.04
C ARG A 101 -4.50 -14.30 -4.29
N GLY A 102 -4.42 -15.02 -5.41
CA GLY A 102 -5.40 -16.04 -5.79
C GLY A 102 -5.49 -17.20 -4.79
N THR A 103 -4.40 -17.55 -4.12
CA THR A 103 -4.35 -18.63 -3.13
C THR A 103 -5.02 -18.25 -1.82
N PHE A 104 -4.81 -17.02 -1.36
CA PHE A 104 -5.28 -16.57 -0.05
C PHE A 104 -6.70 -16.02 -0.06
N PHE A 105 -7.13 -15.41 -1.17
CA PHE A 105 -8.40 -14.70 -1.27
C PHE A 105 -9.35 -15.31 -2.31
N ALA A 106 -9.10 -16.54 -2.80
CA ALA A 106 -9.97 -17.22 -3.77
C ALA A 106 -11.47 -17.14 -3.44
N PRO A 107 -11.94 -17.40 -2.19
CA PRO A 107 -13.36 -17.34 -1.87
C PRO A 107 -13.99 -15.96 -2.15
N GLU A 108 -13.24 -14.90 -1.91
CA GLU A 108 -13.66 -13.50 -2.09
C GLU A 108 -13.56 -13.07 -3.55
N VAL A 109 -12.52 -13.50 -4.27
CA VAL A 109 -12.35 -13.21 -5.70
C VAL A 109 -13.48 -13.81 -6.53
N SER A 110 -13.91 -15.03 -6.21
CA SER A 110 -15.08 -15.66 -6.86
C SER A 110 -16.41 -14.95 -6.57
N SER A 111 -16.50 -14.18 -5.48
CA SER A 111 -17.70 -13.41 -5.15
C SER A 111 -17.73 -12.02 -5.80
N LEU A 112 -16.57 -11.43 -6.12
CA LEU A 112 -16.45 -10.12 -6.74
C LEU A 112 -16.64 -10.17 -8.27
N THR A 113 -16.23 -11.26 -8.93
CA THR A 113 -16.48 -11.45 -10.37
C THR A 113 -17.95 -11.61 -10.74
N GLN A 114 -18.85 -11.86 -9.77
CA GLN A 114 -20.30 -11.83 -10.00
C GLN A 114 -20.87 -10.42 -10.22
N PHE A 115 -20.14 -9.36 -9.86
CA PHE A 115 -20.59 -7.98 -9.97
C PHE A 115 -19.89 -7.17 -11.06
N LEU A 116 -18.93 -7.77 -11.77
CA LEU A 116 -18.36 -7.16 -12.96
C LEU A 116 -19.33 -7.38 -14.13
N PRO A 117 -19.78 -6.31 -14.83
CA PRO A 117 -20.52 -6.50 -16.07
C PRO A 117 -19.64 -7.27 -17.06
N PRO A 118 -20.24 -8.12 -17.93
CA PRO A 118 -19.49 -8.80 -18.97
C PRO A 118 -18.72 -7.78 -19.80
N ASP A 119 -17.47 -8.10 -20.15
CA ASP A 119 -16.53 -7.24 -20.87
C ASP A 119 -17.23 -6.43 -21.97
N ASP A 120 -17.41 -5.13 -21.74
CA ASP A 120 -17.93 -4.21 -22.76
C ASP A 120 -16.75 -3.80 -23.65
N PRO A 121 -16.71 -4.25 -24.92
CA PRO A 121 -15.61 -3.94 -25.84
C PRO A 121 -15.45 -2.44 -26.12
N ALA A 122 -16.38 -1.59 -25.68
CA ALA A 122 -16.28 -0.13 -25.79
C ALA A 122 -15.18 0.50 -24.90
N LEU A 123 -14.72 -0.16 -23.83
CA LEU A 123 -13.70 0.38 -22.92
C LEU A 123 -12.25 0.21 -23.42
N HIS A 124 -12.04 -0.49 -24.54
CA HIS A 124 -10.72 -0.71 -25.15
C HIS A 124 -10.40 0.22 -26.33
N GLN A 125 -11.22 1.23 -26.61
CA GLN A 125 -10.86 2.27 -27.57
C GLN A 125 -9.62 3.01 -27.04
N PRO A 126 -8.46 2.96 -27.71
CA PRO A 126 -7.35 3.82 -27.34
C PRO A 126 -7.83 5.27 -27.51
N TYR A 127 -7.69 6.09 -26.47
CA TYR A 127 -7.94 7.52 -26.58
C TYR A 127 -7.05 8.07 -27.71
N SER A 128 -7.65 8.36 -28.87
CA SER A 128 -7.02 9.13 -29.93
C SER A 128 -6.73 10.52 -29.40
N ASN A 129 -5.48 10.75 -29.01
CA ASN A 129 -5.03 11.98 -28.40
C ASN A 129 -4.66 13.01 -29.48
N ASP A 130 -5.60 13.36 -30.36
CA ASP A 130 -5.47 14.50 -31.29
C ASP A 130 -6.14 15.72 -30.66
N LYS A 131 -5.45 16.30 -29.66
CA LYS A 131 -5.47 17.71 -29.20
C LYS A 131 -4.87 17.80 -27.80
N ALA A 132 -3.56 17.70 -27.72
CA ALA A 132 -2.82 18.11 -26.53
C ALA A 132 -2.70 19.64 -26.52
N GLU A 133 -3.69 20.34 -25.95
CA GLU A 133 -3.45 21.71 -25.44
C GLU A 133 -2.61 21.60 -24.17
N GLN A 134 -1.39 22.15 -24.25
CA GLN A 134 -0.39 22.17 -23.18
C GLN A 134 -0.90 22.87 -21.90
N PRO A 135 -0.69 22.31 -20.70
CA PRO A 135 -0.93 23.03 -19.47
C PRO A 135 0.25 23.97 -19.15
N GLN A 136 0.21 25.19 -19.70
CA GLN A 136 1.15 26.27 -19.33
C GLN A 136 0.92 26.87 -17.92
N GLN A 137 -0.18 26.51 -17.23
CA GLN A 137 -0.52 27.11 -15.93
C GLN A 137 0.15 26.44 -14.71
N THR A 138 0.64 25.20 -14.83
CA THR A 138 1.19 24.48 -13.66
C THR A 138 2.59 24.95 -13.26
N GLN A 139 3.38 25.50 -14.21
CA GLN A 139 4.74 25.97 -13.90
C GLN A 139 4.79 27.33 -13.18
N GLN A 140 3.78 28.20 -13.33
CA GLN A 140 3.76 29.48 -12.61
C GLN A 140 3.42 29.34 -11.12
N THR A 141 2.65 28.30 -10.77
CA THR A 141 2.28 28.05 -9.36
C THR A 141 3.45 27.46 -8.57
N LEU A 142 4.34 26.69 -9.20
CA LEU A 142 5.52 26.11 -8.55
C LEU A 142 6.65 27.14 -8.29
N GLN A 143 6.79 28.18 -9.11
CA GLN A 143 7.78 29.25 -8.88
C GLN A 143 7.38 30.22 -7.74
N THR A 144 6.09 30.45 -7.53
CA THR A 144 5.60 31.31 -6.44
C THR A 144 5.69 30.65 -5.06
N LEU A 145 5.66 29.31 -5.00
CA LEU A 145 5.87 28.56 -3.75
C LEU A 145 7.36 28.47 -3.34
N GLN A 146 8.31 28.49 -4.27
CA GLN A 146 9.75 28.50 -3.94
C GLN A 146 10.25 29.87 -3.44
N THR A 147 9.64 30.97 -3.88
CA THR A 147 10.06 32.32 -3.48
C THR A 147 9.58 32.73 -2.08
N GLN A 148 8.57 32.04 -1.52
CA GLN A 148 8.11 32.32 -0.14
C GLN A 148 8.90 31.59 0.96
N GLN A 149 9.74 30.60 0.65
CA GLN A 149 10.56 29.91 1.67
C GLN A 149 11.89 30.60 2.00
N THR A 150 12.33 31.61 1.25
CA THR A 150 13.61 32.32 1.49
C THR A 150 13.50 33.58 2.33
N GLN A 151 12.32 33.95 2.86
CA GLN A 151 12.17 35.09 3.77
C GLN A 151 11.65 34.66 5.15
N GLN A 152 12.51 33.99 5.92
CA GLN A 152 12.43 34.03 7.39
C GLN A 152 13.17 35.29 7.89
N PRO A 153 12.59 36.12 8.76
CA PRO A 153 13.30 37.21 9.41
C PRO A 153 14.29 36.68 10.47
N GLN A 154 15.53 37.14 10.40
CA GLN A 154 16.56 36.94 11.43
C GLN A 154 16.10 37.52 12.79
N GLN A 155 16.22 36.72 13.86
CA GLN A 155 16.13 37.19 15.24
C GLN A 155 17.32 38.11 15.57
N PRO A 156 17.12 39.26 16.26
CA PRO A 156 18.23 40.02 16.80
C PRO A 156 18.76 39.41 18.10
N GLN A 157 20.05 39.08 18.09
CA GLN A 157 20.88 38.80 19.27
C GLN A 157 20.88 40.03 20.20
N GLN A 158 20.39 39.89 21.44
CA GLN A 158 20.58 40.88 22.50
C GLN A 158 21.47 40.34 23.62
N SER A 159 22.39 41.22 23.98
CA SER A 159 23.60 41.06 24.78
C SER A 159 23.38 40.68 26.25
N GLN A 160 24.39 40.00 26.81
CA GLN A 160 24.59 39.79 28.25
C GLN A 160 24.70 41.11 29.04
N PRO A 161 24.37 41.09 30.33
CA PRO A 161 25.19 41.68 31.40
C PRO A 161 25.59 40.56 32.39
N LYS A 162 26.72 40.57 33.09
CA LYS A 162 27.62 41.62 33.54
C LYS A 162 28.93 40.94 33.98
#